data_AF-A0A7C4HXY7-F1
#
_entry.id   AF-A0A7C4HXY7-F1
#
_cell.length_a   1.000
_cell.length_b   1.000
_cell.length_c   1.000
_cell.angle_alpha   90.00
_cell.angle_beta   90.00
_cell.angle_gamma   90.00
#
_symmetry.space_group_name_H-M   'P 1'
#
loop_
_entity.id
_entity.type
_entity.pdbx_description
1 polymer ?
#
loop_
_entity_poly.entity_id
_entity_poly.type
_entity_poly.pdbx_seq_one_letter_code
_entity_poly.pdbx_strand_id
1 'polypeptide(L)'
;MSGKEAPPKIGIGPTGPKAALIQFVALTVFGLAAFTYLPSVGLVVTGFLPGSLIMLVWLGILAVAGGNWPLAPPAGRWKPGVSRGLTGLGMTVIWWIIVAVNVAFMHYVYPRWPIFPFFLWFGVLAFWTTLLWCINWGCWPFAGRVKPWAMIPIAAVVIYLVASIMWLTLVNLQGTPLAGTPFDPKGPIPIDWLVGFLVWHIAWFFVFSPIFVTQGWPFGKLKQPGMAVAQTLVSLVLAYVCWEGGLRAGVSPTFSFGAVASSIIFWSLTFSWMFSFTGVAQYKQPKRGMLSFVIVIVLTAIWASLLTLILSPLAATAAAVGLAFFDVNLAIIYFNLCVLAPALIAHNAFWLRTPLTLPAPPGTPPPDQGR
;
A
#
# COMPACT_ATOMS: atom_id res chain seq x y z
N MET A 1 -28.93 30.13 -20.29
CA MET A 1 -28.81 29.81 -18.84
C MET A 1 -29.54 28.49 -18.60
N SER A 2 -28.84 27.35 -18.57
CA SER A 2 -29.41 26.12 -18.01
C SER A 2 -28.72 25.86 -16.68
N GLY A 3 -29.45 26.03 -15.58
CA GLY A 3 -28.97 25.65 -14.26
C GLY A 3 -28.69 24.16 -14.24
N LYS A 4 -27.43 23.78 -14.38
CA LYS A 4 -27.00 22.43 -13.96
C LYS A 4 -27.00 22.45 -12.45
N GLU A 5 -28.05 21.91 -11.84
CA GLU A 5 -28.05 21.59 -10.41
C GLU A 5 -26.73 20.89 -10.08
N ALA A 6 -26.00 21.44 -9.11
CA ALA A 6 -24.84 20.77 -8.58
C ALA A 6 -25.29 19.38 -8.09
N PRO A 7 -24.57 18.29 -8.43
CA PRO A 7 -24.97 16.96 -8.02
C PRO A 7 -25.18 16.93 -6.50
N PRO A 8 -26.24 16.26 -6.01
CA PRO A 8 -26.63 16.32 -4.61
C PRO A 8 -25.46 15.87 -3.73
N LYS A 9 -25.17 16.66 -2.69
CA LYS A 9 -24.11 16.36 -1.73
C LYS A 9 -24.47 15.09 -0.96
N ILE A 10 -23.78 13.98 -1.25
CA ILE A 10 -23.95 12.72 -0.53
C ILE A 10 -22.92 12.66 0.60
N GLY A 11 -23.38 12.83 1.85
CA GLY A 11 -22.57 12.74 3.06
C GLY A 11 -22.53 14.02 3.92
N ILE A 12 -21.84 13.93 5.06
CA ILE A 12 -21.72 15.01 6.05
C ILE A 12 -20.36 15.72 5.88
N GLY A 13 -20.26 16.99 6.28
CA GLY A 13 -18.98 17.72 6.32
C GLY A 13 -18.60 18.41 5.00
N PRO A 14 -17.40 19.00 4.89
CA PRO A 14 -16.97 19.72 3.70
C PRO A 14 -16.76 18.78 2.50
N THR A 15 -16.62 19.35 1.31
CA THR A 15 -16.21 18.64 0.09
C THR A 15 -14.73 18.89 -0.21
N GLY A 16 -14.13 18.04 -1.05
CA GLY A 16 -12.78 18.27 -1.57
C GLY A 16 -11.67 18.16 -0.51
N PRO A 17 -10.60 18.99 -0.61
CA PRO A 17 -9.39 18.83 0.19
C PRO A 17 -9.59 18.94 1.71
N LYS A 18 -10.59 19.73 2.15
CA LYS A 18 -10.92 19.89 3.57
C LYS A 18 -11.49 18.60 4.15
N ALA A 19 -12.31 17.88 3.39
CA ALA A 19 -12.87 16.58 3.81
C ALA A 19 -11.76 15.53 3.93
N ALA A 20 -10.85 15.52 2.95
CA ALA A 20 -9.68 14.67 2.95
C ALA A 20 -8.80 14.94 4.19
N LEU A 21 -8.52 16.21 4.52
CA LEU A 21 -7.74 16.54 5.70
C LEU A 21 -8.37 16.02 7.00
N ILE A 22 -9.68 16.23 7.18
CA ILE A 22 -10.40 15.71 8.37
C ILE A 22 -10.29 14.19 8.45
N GLN A 23 -10.49 13.49 7.32
CA GLN A 23 -10.36 12.04 7.25
C GLN A 23 -8.95 11.57 7.63
N PHE A 24 -7.92 12.21 7.07
CA PHE A 24 -6.54 11.86 7.36
C PHE A 24 -6.18 12.09 8.82
N VAL A 25 -6.54 13.24 9.38
CA VAL A 25 -6.27 13.54 10.80
C VAL A 25 -7.01 12.55 11.70
N ALA A 26 -8.30 12.30 11.45
CA ALA A 26 -9.07 11.35 12.25
C ALA A 26 -8.48 9.95 12.19
N LEU A 27 -8.23 9.41 10.99
CA LEU A 27 -7.66 8.07 10.83
C LEU A 27 -6.23 7.98 11.37
N THR A 28 -5.45 9.06 11.31
CA THR A 28 -4.11 9.11 11.91
C THR A 28 -4.21 9.05 13.43
N VAL A 29 -5.05 9.86 14.06
CA VAL A 29 -5.20 9.89 15.53
C VAL A 29 -5.74 8.55 16.03
N PHE A 30 -6.82 8.04 15.42
CA PHE A 30 -7.37 6.73 15.78
C PHE A 30 -6.40 5.59 15.50
N GLY A 31 -5.71 5.63 14.35
CA GLY A 31 -4.71 4.64 13.97
C GLY A 31 -3.54 4.62 14.94
N LEU A 32 -3.03 5.80 15.33
CA LEU A 32 -1.95 5.91 16.33
C LEU A 32 -2.42 5.33 17.65
N ALA A 33 -3.58 5.78 18.16
CA ALA A 33 -4.10 5.27 19.43
C ALA A 33 -4.30 3.73 19.41
N ALA A 34 -4.82 3.20 18.31
CA ALA A 34 -5.01 1.76 18.14
C ALA A 34 -3.71 0.99 17.96
N PHE A 35 -2.71 1.57 17.32
CA PHE A 35 -1.42 0.93 17.12
C PHE A 35 -0.55 0.95 18.38
N THR A 36 -0.62 2.01 19.17
CA THR A 36 0.26 2.21 20.34
C THR A 36 -0.34 1.71 21.65
N TYR A 37 -1.66 1.75 21.83
CA TYR A 37 -2.27 1.58 23.16
C TYR A 37 -3.30 0.45 23.29
N LEU A 38 -3.84 -0.08 22.20
CA LEU A 38 -4.91 -1.10 22.25
C LEU A 38 -4.37 -2.54 22.42
N PRO A 39 -3.43 -3.01 21.58
CA PRO A 39 -2.84 -4.35 21.69
C PRO A 39 -1.55 -4.37 22.53
N SER A 40 -1.24 -5.51 23.17
CA SER A 40 0.09 -5.71 23.76
C SER A 40 1.16 -5.76 22.66
N VAL A 41 2.32 -5.16 22.91
CA VAL A 41 3.41 -5.07 21.91
C VAL A 41 3.80 -6.46 21.37
N GLY A 42 3.80 -7.49 22.24
CA GLY A 42 4.05 -8.88 21.83
C GLY A 42 3.02 -9.42 20.85
N LEU A 43 1.72 -9.17 21.07
CA LEU A 43 0.64 -9.62 20.19
C LEU A 43 0.65 -8.89 18.85
N VAL A 44 0.99 -7.59 18.86
CA VAL A 44 1.19 -6.82 17.63
C VAL A 44 2.29 -7.44 16.79
N VAL A 45 3.47 -7.58 17.39
CA VAL A 45 4.69 -7.93 16.68
C VAL A 45 4.66 -9.38 16.18
N THR A 46 4.18 -10.31 17.00
CA THR A 46 4.23 -11.74 16.66
C THR A 46 2.96 -12.26 15.99
N GLY A 47 1.82 -11.58 16.16
CA GLY A 47 0.53 -12.00 15.62
C GLY A 47 0.02 -11.11 14.48
N PHE A 48 -0.26 -9.84 14.79
CA PHE A 48 -0.97 -8.96 13.84
C PHE A 48 -0.10 -8.49 12.67
N LEU A 49 1.15 -8.08 12.93
CA LEU A 49 2.00 -7.49 11.91
C LEU A 49 2.31 -8.44 10.74
N PRO A 50 2.66 -9.73 10.96
CA PRO A 50 2.91 -10.64 9.84
C PRO A 50 1.64 -10.91 9.02
N GLY A 51 0.48 -11.05 9.67
CA GLY A 51 -0.81 -11.22 8.99
C GLY A 51 -1.26 -9.98 8.21
N SER A 52 -0.85 -8.78 8.64
CA SER A 52 -1.25 -7.51 8.01
C SER A 52 -0.74 -7.33 6.57
N LEU A 53 0.36 -7.98 6.19
CA LEU A 53 0.84 -7.94 4.80
C LEU A 53 -0.04 -8.79 3.87
N ILE A 54 -0.50 -9.95 4.34
CA ILE A 54 -1.51 -10.76 3.63
C ILE A 54 -2.83 -9.99 3.52
N MET A 55 -3.18 -9.26 4.58
CA MET A 55 -4.31 -8.34 4.57
C MET A 55 -4.19 -7.29 3.46
N LEU A 56 -3.00 -6.70 3.28
CA LEU A 56 -2.74 -5.73 2.21
C LEU A 56 -2.78 -6.33 0.80
N VAL A 57 -2.27 -7.55 0.63
CA VAL A 57 -2.37 -8.28 -0.66
C VAL A 57 -3.83 -8.39 -1.08
N TRP A 58 -4.69 -8.87 -0.19
CA TRP A 58 -6.12 -9.01 -0.49
C TRP A 58 -6.84 -7.67 -0.62
N LEU A 59 -6.41 -6.63 0.10
CA LEU A 59 -6.93 -5.29 -0.11
C LEU A 59 -6.63 -4.79 -1.52
N GLY A 60 -5.38 -4.97 -1.99
CA GLY A 60 -4.97 -4.61 -3.35
C GLY A 60 -5.72 -5.41 -4.41
N ILE A 61 -5.89 -6.72 -4.21
CA ILE A 61 -6.67 -7.58 -5.11
C ILE A 61 -8.12 -7.12 -5.17
N LEU A 62 -8.80 -6.91 -4.03
CA LEU A 62 -10.21 -6.53 -4.01
C LEU A 62 -10.42 -5.11 -4.53
N ALA A 63 -9.61 -4.15 -4.08
CA ALA A 63 -9.81 -2.74 -4.39
C ALA A 63 -9.33 -2.35 -5.79
N VAL A 64 -8.23 -2.94 -6.27
CA VAL A 64 -7.62 -2.57 -7.56
C VAL A 64 -8.01 -3.57 -8.64
N ALA A 65 -7.62 -4.84 -8.50
CA ALA A 65 -7.85 -5.84 -9.56
C ALA A 65 -9.34 -6.20 -9.72
N GLY A 66 -10.03 -6.43 -8.60
CA GLY A 66 -11.45 -6.74 -8.54
C GLY A 66 -12.36 -5.52 -8.66
N GLY A 67 -11.81 -4.30 -8.70
CA GLY A 67 -12.59 -3.06 -8.81
C GLY A 67 -13.67 -2.90 -7.74
N ASN A 68 -13.41 -3.34 -6.51
CA ASN A 68 -14.33 -3.35 -5.37
C ASN A 68 -15.56 -4.29 -5.50
N TRP A 69 -15.53 -5.25 -6.42
CA TRP A 69 -16.53 -6.30 -6.49
C TRP A 69 -16.58 -7.12 -5.18
N PRO A 70 -17.77 -7.53 -4.68
CA PRO A 70 -19.10 -7.43 -5.30
C PRO A 70 -19.93 -6.21 -4.92
N LEU A 71 -19.55 -5.46 -3.88
CA LEU A 71 -20.48 -4.50 -3.27
C LEU A 71 -20.17 -3.05 -3.62
N ALA A 72 -18.90 -2.64 -3.64
CA ALA A 72 -18.51 -1.24 -3.85
C ALA A 72 -18.15 -0.94 -5.32
N PRO A 73 -18.38 0.29 -5.81
CA PRO A 73 -18.02 0.69 -7.16
C PRO A 73 -16.50 0.75 -7.35
N PRO A 74 -15.96 0.62 -8.58
CA PRO A 74 -16.68 0.67 -9.85
C PRO A 74 -17.33 -0.63 -10.32
N ALA A 75 -16.89 -1.81 -9.84
CA ALA A 75 -17.38 -3.10 -10.32
C ALA A 75 -18.49 -3.74 -9.46
N GLY A 76 -18.67 -3.25 -8.24
CA GLY A 76 -19.71 -3.72 -7.33
C GLY A 76 -21.08 -3.11 -7.59
N ARG A 77 -22.06 -3.53 -6.78
CA ARG A 77 -23.49 -3.30 -7.01
C ARG A 77 -24.06 -2.04 -6.33
N TRP A 78 -23.27 -1.28 -5.57
CA TRP A 78 -23.76 -0.08 -4.90
C TRP A 78 -24.28 0.95 -5.92
N LYS A 79 -25.39 1.59 -5.55
CA LYS A 79 -26.06 2.63 -6.33
C LYS A 79 -26.50 3.77 -5.40
N PRO A 80 -26.69 5.00 -5.91
CA PRO A 80 -27.33 6.07 -5.14
C PRO A 80 -28.65 5.58 -4.52
N GLY A 81 -28.88 5.91 -3.25
CA GLY A 81 -30.02 5.41 -2.46
C GLY A 81 -29.72 4.16 -1.62
N VAL A 82 -28.62 3.45 -1.86
CA VAL A 82 -28.15 2.34 -1.02
C VAL A 82 -27.20 2.87 0.06
N SER A 83 -27.32 2.35 1.30
CA SER A 83 -26.42 2.73 2.40
C SER A 83 -24.95 2.42 2.06
N ARG A 84 -24.12 3.47 2.01
CA ARG A 84 -22.68 3.34 1.83
C ARG A 84 -22.01 2.61 3.00
N GLY A 85 -22.54 2.77 4.22
CA GLY A 85 -22.05 2.08 5.41
C GLY A 85 -22.26 0.57 5.32
N LEU A 86 -23.40 0.12 4.79
CA LEU A 86 -23.66 -1.31 4.59
C LEU A 86 -22.73 -1.92 3.54
N THR A 87 -22.49 -1.21 2.44
CA THR A 87 -21.50 -1.60 1.43
C THR A 87 -20.09 -1.68 2.00
N GLY A 88 -19.67 -0.66 2.75
CA GLY A 88 -18.36 -0.61 3.40
C GLY A 88 -18.17 -1.75 4.39
N LEU A 89 -19.16 -2.01 5.24
CA LEU A 89 -19.14 -3.13 6.18
C LEU A 89 -19.07 -4.46 5.45
N GLY A 90 -19.90 -4.67 4.42
CA GLY A 90 -19.91 -5.92 3.65
C GLY A 90 -18.57 -6.21 2.96
N MET A 91 -17.96 -5.20 2.33
CA MET A 91 -16.63 -5.37 1.72
C MET A 91 -15.56 -5.64 2.77
N THR A 92 -15.65 -4.98 3.93
CA THR A 92 -14.71 -5.20 5.05
C THR A 92 -14.83 -6.62 5.59
N VAL A 93 -16.05 -7.16 5.71
CA VAL A 93 -16.29 -8.56 6.11
C VAL A 93 -15.73 -9.54 5.08
N ILE A 94 -16.00 -9.32 3.79
CA ILE A 94 -15.43 -10.16 2.70
C ILE A 94 -13.91 -10.17 2.78
N TRP A 95 -13.31 -8.99 2.91
CA TRP A 95 -11.87 -8.84 3.03
C TRP A 95 -11.32 -9.61 4.24
N TRP A 96 -11.89 -9.44 5.43
CA TRP A 96 -11.48 -10.15 6.64
C TRP A 96 -11.61 -11.66 6.53
N ILE A 97 -12.72 -12.17 5.97
CA ILE A 97 -12.93 -13.61 5.78
C ILE A 97 -11.84 -14.18 4.88
N ILE A 98 -11.57 -13.54 3.74
CA ILE A 98 -10.56 -14.02 2.80
C ILE A 98 -9.17 -14.02 3.44
N VAL A 99 -8.83 -12.96 4.18
CA VAL A 99 -7.55 -12.87 4.91
C VAL A 99 -7.44 -13.97 5.96
N ALA A 100 -8.48 -14.18 6.77
CA ALA A 100 -8.50 -15.22 7.80
C ALA A 100 -8.33 -16.62 7.20
N VAL A 101 -9.07 -16.92 6.13
CA VAL A 101 -8.96 -18.20 5.40
C VAL A 101 -7.55 -18.39 4.84
N ASN A 102 -6.96 -17.33 4.26
CA ASN A 102 -5.65 -17.44 3.64
C ASN A 102 -4.51 -17.56 4.68
N VAL A 103 -4.58 -16.81 5.78
CA VAL A 103 -3.65 -16.95 6.91
C VAL A 103 -3.77 -18.35 7.53
N ALA A 104 -5.00 -18.84 7.76
CA ALA A 104 -5.23 -20.19 8.26
C ALA A 104 -4.69 -21.27 7.30
N PHE A 105 -4.90 -21.10 5.99
CA PHE A 105 -4.36 -22.00 4.98
C PHE A 105 -2.83 -22.03 5.00
N MET A 106 -2.17 -20.85 5.03
CA MET A 106 -0.72 -20.76 5.08
C MET A 106 -0.12 -21.37 6.34
N HIS A 107 -0.82 -21.22 7.48
CA HIS A 107 -0.35 -21.70 8.77
C HIS A 107 -0.61 -23.20 8.99
N TYR A 108 -1.78 -23.71 8.60
CA TYR A 108 -2.21 -25.08 8.92
C TYR A 108 -2.14 -26.04 7.72
N VAL A 109 -2.27 -25.56 6.49
CA VAL A 109 -2.39 -26.42 5.30
C VAL A 109 -1.10 -26.43 4.49
N TYR A 110 -0.73 -25.30 3.90
CA TYR A 110 0.47 -25.14 3.07
C TYR A 110 0.84 -23.66 2.95
N PRO A 111 2.09 -23.25 3.19
CA PRO A 111 3.28 -24.09 3.40
C PRO A 111 3.48 -24.59 4.85
N ARG A 112 2.55 -24.32 5.77
CA ARG A 112 2.66 -24.62 7.22
C ARG A 112 3.77 -23.85 7.92
N TRP A 113 3.95 -22.60 7.50
CA TRP A 113 4.94 -21.75 8.14
C TRP A 113 4.46 -21.26 9.51
N PRO A 114 5.39 -21.07 10.47
CA PRO A 114 5.07 -20.25 11.62
C PRO A 114 4.79 -18.81 11.16
N ILE A 115 3.86 -18.14 11.85
CA ILE A 115 3.38 -16.81 11.47
C ILE A 115 4.56 -15.83 11.38
N PHE A 116 5.36 -15.75 12.43
CA PHE A 116 6.58 -14.93 12.44
C PHE A 116 7.83 -15.79 12.28
N PRO A 117 8.84 -15.38 11.49
CA PRO A 117 8.92 -14.22 10.59
C PRO A 117 8.50 -14.52 9.14
N PHE A 118 8.14 -15.76 8.80
CA PHE A 118 7.91 -16.16 7.41
C PHE A 118 6.77 -15.39 6.73
N PHE A 119 5.68 -15.09 7.44
CA PHE A 119 4.57 -14.35 6.84
C PHE A 119 4.95 -12.90 6.59
N LEU A 120 5.88 -12.35 7.39
CA LEU A 120 6.44 -11.02 7.14
C LEU A 120 7.23 -11.02 5.82
N TRP A 121 8.22 -11.90 5.70
CA TRP A 121 9.08 -11.93 4.52
C TRP A 121 8.33 -12.29 3.24
N PHE A 122 7.54 -13.37 3.27
CA PHE A 122 6.71 -13.74 2.13
C PHE A 122 5.62 -12.71 1.84
N GLY A 123 5.03 -12.12 2.88
CA GLY A 123 4.06 -11.05 2.78
C GLY A 123 4.62 -9.83 2.05
N VAL A 124 5.89 -9.46 2.27
CA VAL A 124 6.55 -8.39 1.51
C VAL A 124 6.66 -8.75 0.03
N LEU A 125 7.07 -9.99 -0.31
CA LEU A 125 7.14 -10.44 -1.71
C LEU A 125 5.76 -10.40 -2.40
N ALA A 126 4.75 -10.94 -1.72
CA ALA A 126 3.39 -10.98 -2.22
C ALA A 126 2.81 -9.56 -2.36
N PHE A 127 3.04 -8.69 -1.37
CA PHE A 127 2.59 -7.30 -1.42
C PHE A 127 3.30 -6.51 -2.52
N TRP A 128 4.62 -6.65 -2.66
CA TRP A 128 5.38 -6.07 -3.76
C TRP A 128 4.82 -6.51 -5.11
N THR A 129 4.58 -7.81 -5.29
CA THR A 129 4.02 -8.38 -6.52
C THR A 129 2.61 -7.84 -6.78
N THR A 130 1.79 -7.74 -5.72
CA THR A 130 0.44 -7.15 -5.79
C THR A 130 0.50 -5.74 -6.34
N LEU A 131 1.34 -4.90 -5.77
CA LEU A 131 1.46 -3.51 -6.17
C LEU A 131 2.06 -3.37 -7.58
N LEU A 132 3.11 -4.12 -7.89
CA LEU A 132 3.72 -4.11 -9.21
C LEU A 132 2.70 -4.54 -10.28
N TRP A 133 2.04 -5.68 -10.08
CA TRP A 133 1.14 -6.22 -11.10
C TRP A 133 -0.19 -5.46 -11.19
N CYS A 134 -0.84 -5.18 -10.06
CA CYS A 134 -2.14 -4.51 -10.06
C CYS A 134 -2.06 -3.03 -10.42
N ILE A 135 -1.02 -2.31 -9.97
CA ILE A 135 -0.92 -0.85 -10.13
C ILE A 135 -0.03 -0.50 -11.32
N ASN A 136 1.22 -0.97 -11.33
CA ASN A 136 2.18 -0.57 -12.36
C ASN A 136 1.88 -1.22 -13.72
N TRP A 137 1.64 -2.53 -13.72
CA TRP A 137 1.24 -3.30 -14.91
C TRP A 137 -0.25 -3.22 -15.21
N GLY A 138 -1.05 -2.63 -14.31
CA GLY A 138 -2.48 -2.43 -14.51
C GLY A 138 -3.24 -3.73 -14.78
N CYS A 139 -2.86 -4.84 -14.14
CA CYS A 139 -3.41 -6.19 -14.36
C CYS A 139 -3.28 -6.72 -15.81
N TRP A 140 -2.31 -6.24 -16.59
CA TRP A 140 -2.04 -6.77 -17.93
C TRP A 140 -1.62 -8.26 -17.87
N PRO A 141 -2.03 -9.11 -18.84
CA PRO A 141 -2.82 -8.81 -20.03
C PRO A 141 -4.35 -8.94 -19.86
N PHE A 142 -4.84 -9.17 -18.63
CA PHE A 142 -6.25 -9.52 -18.40
C PHE A 142 -7.18 -8.32 -18.25
N ALA A 143 -6.65 -7.14 -17.91
CA ALA A 143 -7.45 -5.94 -17.70
C ALA A 143 -8.37 -5.63 -18.88
N GLY A 144 -9.66 -5.40 -18.59
CA GLY A 144 -10.70 -5.15 -19.60
C GLY A 144 -11.13 -6.38 -20.42
N ARG A 145 -10.48 -7.54 -20.24
CA ARG A 145 -10.81 -8.79 -20.97
C ARG A 145 -11.55 -9.82 -20.12
N VAL A 146 -11.52 -9.68 -18.80
CA VAL A 146 -12.18 -10.57 -17.85
C VAL A 146 -13.13 -9.82 -16.94
N LYS A 147 -14.16 -10.51 -16.44
CA LYS A 147 -15.10 -9.95 -15.48
C LYS A 147 -14.40 -9.72 -14.12
N PRO A 148 -14.78 -8.69 -13.35
CA PRO A 148 -14.13 -8.37 -12.06
C PRO A 148 -14.10 -9.53 -11.05
N TRP A 149 -15.18 -10.32 -10.96
CA TRP A 149 -15.23 -11.49 -10.09
C TRP A 149 -14.22 -12.59 -10.47
N ALA A 150 -13.90 -12.70 -11.77
CA ALA A 150 -12.91 -13.65 -12.29
C ALA A 150 -11.49 -13.06 -12.18
N MET A 151 -11.35 -11.74 -12.22
CA MET A 151 -10.06 -11.07 -12.02
C MET A 151 -9.51 -11.32 -10.60
N ILE A 152 -10.35 -11.41 -9.58
CA ILE A 152 -9.93 -11.66 -8.19
C ILE A 152 -9.11 -12.97 -8.06
N PRO A 153 -9.61 -14.15 -8.46
CA PRO A 153 -8.82 -15.38 -8.40
C PRO A 153 -7.63 -15.37 -9.38
N ILE A 154 -7.75 -14.76 -10.56
CA ILE A 154 -6.60 -14.61 -11.50
C ILE A 154 -5.48 -13.81 -10.82
N ALA A 155 -5.82 -12.68 -10.20
CA ALA A 155 -4.88 -11.83 -9.48
C ALA A 155 -4.20 -12.60 -8.35
N ALA A 156 -4.98 -13.30 -7.53
CA ALA A 156 -4.44 -14.13 -6.46
C ALA A 156 -3.44 -15.16 -7.00
N VAL A 157 -3.78 -15.88 -8.07
CA VAL A 157 -2.88 -16.87 -8.69
C VAL A 157 -1.59 -16.22 -9.19
N VAL A 158 -1.68 -15.12 -9.97
CA VAL A 158 -0.49 -14.43 -10.49
C VAL A 158 0.40 -13.94 -9.36
N ILE A 159 -0.19 -13.29 -8.34
CA ILE A 159 0.54 -12.72 -7.21
C ILE A 159 1.23 -13.81 -6.40
N TYR A 160 0.49 -14.83 -5.96
CA TYR A 160 1.06 -15.89 -5.13
C TYR A 160 2.04 -16.75 -5.90
N LEU A 161 1.81 -17.02 -7.19
CA LEU A 161 2.74 -17.79 -8.02
C LEU A 161 4.07 -17.05 -8.17
N VAL A 162 4.05 -15.78 -8.56
CA VAL A 162 5.29 -14.99 -8.73
C VAL A 162 6.00 -14.81 -7.38
N ALA A 163 5.28 -14.50 -6.30
CA ALA A 163 5.87 -14.41 -4.96
C ALA A 163 6.49 -15.74 -4.50
N SER A 164 5.86 -16.87 -4.83
CA SER A 164 6.39 -18.20 -4.51
C SER A 164 7.62 -18.55 -5.35
N ILE A 165 7.63 -18.19 -6.63
CA ILE A 165 8.82 -18.34 -7.48
C ILE A 165 9.97 -17.51 -6.92
N MET A 166 9.73 -16.25 -6.55
CA MET A 166 10.74 -15.40 -5.92
C MET A 166 11.23 -16.00 -4.59
N TRP A 167 10.31 -16.47 -3.76
CA TRP A 167 10.65 -17.14 -2.51
C TRP A 167 11.57 -18.34 -2.74
N LEU A 168 11.21 -19.24 -3.65
CA LEU A 168 11.94 -20.50 -3.86
C LEU A 168 13.26 -20.32 -4.62
N THR A 169 13.40 -19.27 -5.43
CA THR A 169 14.56 -19.12 -6.34
C THR A 169 15.51 -17.99 -5.97
N LEU A 170 15.03 -16.95 -5.27
CA LEU A 170 15.84 -15.75 -4.98
C LEU A 170 16.24 -15.64 -3.52
N VAL A 171 15.34 -15.99 -2.60
CA VAL A 171 15.52 -15.78 -1.15
C VAL A 171 16.54 -16.76 -0.57
N ASN A 172 17.25 -16.32 0.47
CA ASN A 172 18.15 -17.09 1.33
C ASN A 172 18.04 -16.60 2.78
N LEU A 173 17.98 -17.52 3.75
CA LEU A 173 17.91 -17.18 5.18
C LEU A 173 19.27 -17.07 5.89
N GLN A 174 20.37 -17.13 5.13
CA GLN A 174 21.72 -16.87 5.66
C GLN A 174 21.79 -15.55 6.44
N GLY A 175 22.42 -15.60 7.60
CA GLY A 175 22.53 -14.46 8.51
C GLY A 175 21.33 -14.28 9.45
N THR A 176 20.27 -15.09 9.30
CA THR A 176 19.13 -15.10 10.22
C THR A 176 19.19 -16.31 11.18
N PRO A 177 18.47 -16.28 12.32
CA PRO A 177 18.35 -17.44 13.21
C PRO A 177 17.69 -18.69 12.57
N LEU A 178 17.16 -18.55 11.35
CA LEU A 178 16.44 -19.61 10.61
C LEU A 178 17.24 -20.18 9.44
N ALA A 179 18.53 -19.82 9.32
CA ALA A 179 19.43 -20.39 8.34
C ALA A 179 19.51 -21.92 8.48
N GLY A 180 19.41 -22.65 7.37
CA GLY A 180 19.48 -24.11 7.35
C GLY A 180 18.24 -24.85 7.86
N THR A 181 17.16 -24.14 8.19
CA THR A 181 15.86 -24.78 8.50
C THR A 181 15.26 -25.43 7.25
N PRO A 182 14.30 -26.37 7.39
CA PRO A 182 13.63 -26.99 6.23
C PRO A 182 12.88 -26.00 5.33
N PHE A 183 12.64 -24.78 5.84
CA PHE A 183 11.95 -23.71 5.14
C PHE A 183 12.89 -22.71 4.46
N ASP A 184 14.21 -22.92 4.52
CA ASP A 184 15.24 -22.05 3.94
C ASP A 184 15.33 -22.28 2.41
N PRO A 185 14.78 -21.39 1.57
CA PRO A 185 15.06 -21.44 0.14
C PRO A 185 16.54 -21.09 -0.04
N LYS A 186 17.32 -21.96 -0.66
CA LYS A 186 18.78 -21.79 -0.79
C LYS A 186 19.16 -20.89 -1.98
N GLY A 187 18.47 -19.75 -2.11
CA GLY A 187 18.67 -18.81 -3.21
C GLY A 187 19.93 -17.95 -3.05
N PRO A 188 20.20 -17.04 -4.00
CA PRO A 188 21.39 -16.20 -4.01
C PRO A 188 21.29 -14.92 -3.16
N ILE A 189 20.09 -14.50 -2.72
CA ILE A 189 19.89 -13.17 -2.10
C ILE A 189 19.45 -13.31 -0.63
N PRO A 190 20.20 -12.72 0.32
CA PRO A 190 19.77 -12.64 1.72
C PRO A 190 18.41 -11.94 1.87
N ILE A 191 17.50 -12.52 2.65
CA ILE A 191 16.11 -12.05 2.75
C ILE A 191 16.00 -10.59 3.22
N ASP A 192 16.80 -10.19 4.20
CA ASP A 192 16.73 -8.84 4.76
C ASP A 192 17.16 -7.78 3.73
N TRP A 193 18.16 -8.10 2.90
CA TRP A 193 18.55 -7.23 1.79
C TRP A 193 17.44 -7.14 0.74
N LEU A 194 16.84 -8.27 0.37
CA LEU A 194 15.76 -8.30 -0.61
C LEU A 194 14.54 -7.49 -0.14
N VAL A 195 14.14 -7.64 1.12
CA VAL A 195 13.02 -6.88 1.69
C VAL A 195 13.27 -5.38 1.61
N GLY A 196 14.44 -4.91 2.03
CA GLY A 196 14.80 -3.48 1.94
C GLY A 196 14.78 -2.96 0.50
N PHE A 197 15.37 -3.73 -0.43
CA PHE A 197 15.36 -3.41 -1.85
C PHE A 197 13.93 -3.32 -2.43
N LEU A 198 13.05 -4.27 -2.09
CA LEU A 198 11.68 -4.29 -2.61
C LEU A 198 10.83 -3.12 -2.10
N VAL A 199 11.01 -2.69 -0.85
CA VAL A 199 10.32 -1.51 -0.32
C VAL A 199 10.73 -0.24 -1.09
N TRP A 200 12.02 -0.08 -1.39
CA TRP A 200 12.51 1.01 -2.25
C TRP A 200 11.97 0.91 -3.66
N HIS A 201 11.88 -0.30 -4.19
CA HIS A 201 11.31 -0.51 -5.51
C HIS A 201 9.85 -0.06 -5.57
N ILE A 202 9.05 -0.36 -4.53
CA ILE A 202 7.68 0.13 -4.40
C ILE A 202 7.63 1.66 -4.39
N ALA A 203 8.47 2.30 -3.58
CA ALA A 203 8.52 3.76 -3.51
C ALA A 203 8.73 4.38 -4.90
N TRP A 204 9.68 3.87 -5.68
CA TRP A 204 9.99 4.42 -6.99
C TRP A 204 8.93 4.12 -8.06
N PHE A 205 8.39 2.91 -8.14
CA PHE A 205 7.31 2.68 -9.10
C PHE A 205 6.01 3.37 -8.68
N PHE A 206 5.80 3.67 -7.39
CA PHE A 206 4.72 4.56 -6.96
C PHE A 206 4.93 5.99 -7.45
N VAL A 207 6.18 6.48 -7.43
CA VAL A 207 6.50 7.79 -8.01
C VAL A 207 6.17 7.82 -9.50
N PHE A 208 6.59 6.80 -10.27
CA PHE A 208 6.38 6.76 -11.71
C PHE A 208 5.00 6.28 -12.16
N SER A 209 4.22 5.68 -11.26
CA SER A 209 2.94 5.03 -11.57
C SER A 209 1.98 5.95 -12.34
N PRO A 210 1.19 5.39 -13.28
CA PRO A 210 0.14 6.14 -13.98
C PRO A 210 -0.94 6.71 -13.05
N ILE A 211 -1.02 6.22 -11.82
CA ILE A 211 -2.11 6.51 -10.88
C ILE A 211 -1.70 7.53 -9.80
N PHE A 212 -0.41 7.61 -9.50
CA PHE A 212 0.11 8.31 -8.32
C PHE A 212 0.91 9.56 -8.73
N VAL A 213 2.13 9.73 -8.23
CA VAL A 213 2.83 11.02 -8.15
C VAL A 213 3.01 11.70 -9.51
N THR A 214 3.73 11.05 -10.42
CA THR A 214 4.04 11.61 -11.74
C THR A 214 2.98 11.27 -12.79
N GLN A 215 2.01 10.41 -12.44
CA GLN A 215 0.94 9.94 -13.32
C GLN A 215 1.48 9.41 -14.66
N GLY A 216 2.49 8.56 -14.58
CA GLY A 216 3.06 7.88 -15.73
C GLY A 216 4.21 8.62 -16.39
N TRP A 217 4.43 9.91 -16.11
CA TRP A 217 5.54 10.65 -16.72
C TRP A 217 6.92 10.14 -16.21
N PRO A 218 7.95 10.01 -17.07
CA PRO A 218 7.99 10.34 -18.51
C PRO A 218 7.46 9.25 -19.45
N PHE A 219 7.13 8.07 -18.93
CA PHE A 219 6.74 6.88 -19.70
C PHE A 219 5.29 6.88 -20.20
N GLY A 220 4.49 7.91 -19.87
CA GLY A 220 3.04 7.97 -20.08
C GLY A 220 2.62 7.85 -21.55
N LYS A 221 3.54 8.09 -22.50
CA LYS A 221 3.31 7.92 -23.94
C LYS A 221 3.42 6.46 -24.40
N LEU A 222 4.09 5.60 -23.63
CA LEU A 222 4.15 4.16 -23.89
C LEU A 222 2.79 3.55 -23.50
N LYS A 223 2.24 2.64 -24.31
CA LYS A 223 1.07 1.85 -23.91
C LYS A 223 1.52 0.64 -23.08
N GLN A 224 0.59 -0.02 -22.39
CA GLN A 224 0.88 -1.32 -21.77
C GLN A 224 1.22 -2.35 -22.86
N PRO A 225 2.25 -3.21 -22.68
CA PRO A 225 3.09 -3.35 -21.49
C PRO A 225 4.32 -2.42 -21.44
N GLY A 226 4.63 -1.67 -22.52
CA GLY A 226 5.83 -0.85 -22.63
C GLY A 226 6.01 0.18 -21.51
N MET A 227 4.93 0.84 -21.06
CA MET A 227 4.97 1.75 -19.91
C MET A 227 5.42 1.04 -18.64
N ALA A 228 4.78 -0.09 -18.31
CA ALA A 228 5.08 -0.83 -17.11
C ALA A 228 6.50 -1.40 -17.13
N VAL A 229 6.98 -1.88 -18.28
CA VAL A 229 8.36 -2.36 -18.43
C VAL A 229 9.34 -1.22 -18.17
N ALA A 230 9.18 -0.06 -18.81
CA ALA A 230 10.07 1.08 -18.63
C ALA A 230 10.07 1.58 -17.17
N GLN A 231 8.89 1.68 -16.57
CA GLN A 231 8.73 2.05 -15.16
C GLN A 231 9.44 1.06 -14.24
N THR A 232 9.20 -0.25 -14.44
CA THR A 232 9.81 -1.32 -13.62
C THR A 232 11.33 -1.27 -13.70
N LEU A 233 11.91 -1.12 -14.90
CA LEU A 233 13.37 -1.09 -15.06
C LEU A 233 13.99 0.12 -14.37
N VAL A 234 13.42 1.30 -14.58
CA VAL A 234 13.96 2.53 -13.96
C VAL A 234 13.76 2.51 -12.44
N SER A 235 12.63 2.02 -11.95
CA SER A 235 12.40 1.89 -10.51
C SER A 235 13.30 0.85 -9.86
N LEU A 236 13.66 -0.25 -10.54
CA LEU A 236 14.65 -1.23 -10.05
C LEU A 236 16.03 -0.59 -9.88
N VAL A 237 16.49 0.18 -10.89
CA VAL A 237 17.80 0.85 -10.84
C VAL A 237 17.84 1.87 -9.69
N LEU A 238 16.82 2.72 -9.59
CA LEU A 238 16.77 3.72 -8.50
C LEU A 238 16.63 3.06 -7.12
N ALA A 239 15.88 1.96 -7.02
CA ALA A 239 15.79 1.21 -5.78
C ALA A 239 17.14 0.63 -5.36
N TYR A 240 17.89 0.06 -6.31
CA TYR A 240 19.24 -0.44 -6.04
C TYR A 240 20.16 0.68 -5.56
N VAL A 241 20.17 1.82 -6.26
CA VAL A 241 21.01 2.98 -5.88
C VAL A 241 20.64 3.52 -4.50
N CYS A 242 19.35 3.69 -4.19
CA CYS A 242 18.91 4.18 -2.88
C CYS A 242 19.19 3.18 -1.76
N TRP A 243 19.01 1.89 -2.02
CA TRP A 243 19.22 0.85 -1.02
C TRP A 243 20.70 0.60 -0.77
N GLU A 244 21.45 0.22 -1.80
CA GLU A 244 22.88 -0.08 -1.72
C GLU A 244 23.69 1.18 -1.35
N GLY A 245 23.32 2.35 -1.87
CA GLY A 245 23.95 3.61 -1.51
C GLY A 245 23.75 3.96 -0.03
N GLY A 246 22.55 3.71 0.52
CA GLY A 246 22.28 3.88 1.94
C GLY A 246 23.14 2.94 2.80
N LEU A 247 23.17 1.65 2.46
CA LEU A 247 23.98 0.66 3.17
C LEU A 247 25.48 1.04 3.19
N ARG A 248 26.02 1.47 2.04
CA ARG A 248 27.42 1.91 1.94
C ARG A 248 27.73 3.19 2.70
N ALA A 249 26.73 4.05 2.92
CA ALA A 249 26.85 5.24 3.74
C ALA A 249 26.80 4.93 5.26
N GLY A 250 26.78 3.65 5.66
CA GLY A 250 26.73 3.23 7.07
C GLY A 250 25.34 3.37 7.70
N VAL A 251 24.31 3.60 6.88
CA VAL A 251 22.92 3.61 7.35
C VAL A 251 22.52 2.18 7.70
N SER A 252 22.00 1.98 8.92
CA SER A 252 21.68 0.63 9.40
C SER A 252 20.77 -0.12 8.41
N PRO A 253 21.11 -1.38 8.06
CA PRO A 253 20.29 -2.23 7.19
C PRO A 253 18.90 -2.51 7.78
N THR A 254 18.70 -2.27 9.07
CA THR A 254 17.42 -2.48 9.75
C THR A 254 16.48 -1.29 9.54
N PHE A 255 15.91 -1.13 8.36
CA PHE A 255 14.70 -0.31 8.16
C PHE A 255 14.82 1.22 8.28
N SER A 256 15.94 1.80 8.71
CA SER A 256 16.09 3.27 8.80
C SER A 256 15.81 4.03 7.49
N PHE A 257 16.12 3.41 6.35
CA PHE A 257 15.72 3.90 5.03
C PHE A 257 14.34 3.41 4.56
N GLY A 258 13.81 2.33 5.16
CA GLY A 258 12.44 1.85 4.94
C GLY A 258 11.38 2.78 5.54
N ALA A 259 11.69 3.51 6.61
CA ALA A 259 10.81 4.57 7.14
C ALA A 259 10.57 5.68 6.09
N VAL A 260 11.62 6.08 5.38
CA VAL A 260 11.54 7.04 4.27
C VAL A 260 10.77 6.43 3.10
N ALA A 261 11.15 5.24 2.64
CA ALA A 261 10.49 4.59 1.51
C ALA A 261 8.99 4.32 1.78
N SER A 262 8.62 3.81 2.95
CA SER A 262 7.21 3.63 3.36
C SER A 262 6.45 4.95 3.44
N SER A 263 7.11 6.03 3.86
CA SER A 263 6.51 7.37 3.88
C SER A 263 6.30 7.90 2.46
N ILE A 264 7.21 7.63 1.52
CA ILE A 264 7.03 7.95 0.09
C ILE A 264 5.83 7.18 -0.46
N ILE A 265 5.73 5.87 -0.20
CA ILE A 265 4.60 5.03 -0.64
C ILE A 265 3.28 5.59 -0.08
N PHE A 266 3.26 5.86 1.23
CA PHE A 266 2.12 6.39 1.95
C PHE A 266 1.66 7.75 1.41
N TRP A 267 2.57 8.71 1.24
CA TRP A 267 2.24 10.04 0.73
C TRP A 267 1.94 10.05 -0.74
N SER A 268 2.57 9.18 -1.53
CA SER A 268 2.21 8.99 -2.94
C SER A 268 0.73 8.64 -3.05
N LEU A 269 0.26 7.68 -2.25
CA LEU A 269 -1.15 7.27 -2.21
C LEU A 269 -2.06 8.36 -1.64
N THR A 270 -1.70 8.92 -0.49
CA THR A 270 -2.54 9.89 0.22
C THR A 270 -2.70 11.18 -0.56
N PHE A 271 -1.61 11.71 -1.12
CA PHE A 271 -1.63 12.92 -1.94
C PHE A 271 -2.44 12.73 -3.23
N SER A 272 -2.27 11.60 -3.92
CA SER A 272 -2.96 11.34 -5.19
C SER A 272 -4.42 10.96 -5.00
N TRP A 273 -4.74 10.03 -4.11
CA TRP A 273 -6.08 9.44 -4.00
C TRP A 273 -6.96 10.21 -3.04
N MET A 274 -6.41 10.59 -1.88
CA MET A 274 -7.22 11.25 -0.87
C MET A 274 -7.31 12.76 -1.14
N PHE A 275 -6.15 13.41 -1.32
CA PHE A 275 -6.07 14.84 -1.62
C PHE A 275 -6.20 15.16 -3.11
N SER A 276 -6.35 14.18 -4.01
CA SER A 276 -6.64 14.43 -5.43
C SER A 276 -5.68 15.43 -6.10
N PHE A 277 -4.39 15.38 -5.75
CA PHE A 277 -3.35 16.31 -6.25
C PHE A 277 -3.64 17.77 -5.93
N THR A 278 -4.22 18.06 -4.75
CA THR A 278 -4.53 19.43 -4.30
C THR A 278 -3.33 20.35 -4.48
N GLY A 279 -3.56 21.52 -5.10
CA GLY A 279 -2.54 22.54 -5.36
C GLY A 279 -1.75 22.35 -6.65
N VAL A 280 -1.80 21.17 -7.28
CA VAL A 280 -1.12 20.90 -8.57
C VAL A 280 -2.03 20.32 -9.65
N ALA A 281 -3.27 19.97 -9.30
CA ALA A 281 -4.25 19.38 -10.22
C ALA A 281 -4.48 20.22 -11.49
N GLN A 282 -4.40 21.56 -11.38
CA GLN A 282 -4.58 22.51 -12.48
C GLN A 282 -3.46 22.49 -13.54
N TYR A 283 -2.31 21.87 -13.25
CA TYR A 283 -1.20 21.81 -14.19
C TYR A 283 -1.31 20.59 -15.13
N LYS A 284 -0.67 20.69 -16.30
CA LYS A 284 -0.47 19.57 -17.24
C LYS A 284 0.91 18.94 -17.04
N GLN A 285 1.10 17.72 -17.56
CA GLN A 285 2.42 17.10 -17.62
C GLN A 285 3.35 17.86 -18.57
N PRO A 286 4.66 18.01 -18.27
CA PRO A 286 5.41 17.40 -17.16
C PRO A 286 5.33 18.18 -15.83
N LYS A 287 4.90 19.45 -15.87
CA LYS A 287 4.92 20.36 -14.72
C LYS A 287 4.17 19.79 -13.51
N ARG A 288 3.00 19.18 -13.74
CA ARG A 288 2.22 18.54 -12.67
C ARG A 288 2.99 17.43 -11.97
N GLY A 289 3.57 16.48 -12.73
CA GLY A 289 4.32 15.37 -12.15
C GLY A 289 5.54 15.82 -11.35
N MET A 290 6.28 16.83 -11.84
CA MET A 290 7.41 17.40 -11.11
C MET A 290 7.00 18.06 -9.80
N LEU A 291 5.93 18.88 -9.81
CA LEU A 291 5.45 19.54 -8.60
C LEU A 291 4.86 18.53 -7.59
N SER A 292 4.12 17.53 -8.07
CA SER A 292 3.64 16.42 -7.23
C SER A 292 4.80 15.71 -6.55
N PHE A 293 5.90 15.45 -7.27
CA PHE A 293 7.08 14.79 -6.72
C PHE A 293 7.73 15.61 -5.61
N VAL A 294 7.93 16.92 -5.84
CA VAL A 294 8.45 17.83 -4.82
C VAL A 294 7.55 17.85 -3.58
N ILE A 295 6.24 17.94 -3.75
CA ILE A 295 5.29 17.93 -2.63
C ILE A 295 5.39 16.62 -1.84
N VAL A 296 5.43 15.47 -2.52
CA VAL A 296 5.56 14.16 -1.86
C VAL A 296 6.87 14.06 -1.08
N ILE A 297 7.98 14.57 -1.60
CA ILE A 297 9.26 14.62 -0.87
C ILE A 297 9.13 15.46 0.40
N VAL A 298 8.58 16.67 0.31
CA VAL A 298 8.41 17.57 1.47
C VAL A 298 7.52 16.93 2.54
N LEU A 299 6.37 16.36 2.12
CA LEU A 299 5.45 15.68 3.02
C LEU A 299 6.09 14.45 3.66
N THR A 300 6.87 13.69 2.89
CA THR A 300 7.63 12.53 3.40
C THR A 300 8.62 12.95 4.48
N ALA A 301 9.40 14.01 4.26
CA ALA A 301 10.37 14.48 5.23
C ALA A 301 9.69 14.90 6.55
N ILE A 302 8.65 15.74 6.47
CA ILE A 302 7.89 16.21 7.65
C ILE A 302 7.28 15.01 8.39
N TRP A 303 6.66 14.10 7.66
CA TRP A 303 5.95 12.96 8.23
C TRP A 303 6.86 11.92 8.87
N ALA A 304 7.96 11.57 8.22
CA ALA A 304 8.94 10.63 8.78
C ALA A 304 9.54 11.20 10.07
N SER A 305 9.89 12.49 10.10
CA SER A 305 10.35 13.15 11.32
C SER A 305 9.30 13.14 12.43
N LEU A 306 8.04 13.46 12.10
CA LEU A 306 6.94 13.44 13.06
C LEU A 306 6.70 12.05 13.64
N LEU A 307 6.61 11.02 12.79
CA LEU A 307 6.37 9.65 13.24
C LEU A 307 7.55 9.10 14.05
N THR A 308 8.79 9.49 13.71
CA THR A 308 9.96 9.13 14.53
C THR A 308 9.77 9.61 15.97
N LEU A 309 9.37 10.87 16.16
CA LEU A 309 9.12 11.43 17.49
C LEU A 309 7.96 10.72 18.21
N ILE A 310 6.84 10.50 17.53
CA ILE A 310 5.64 9.92 18.13
C ILE A 310 5.81 8.43 18.46
N LEU A 311 6.49 7.65 17.62
CA LEU A 311 6.60 6.19 17.75
C LEU A 311 7.86 5.74 18.50
N SER A 312 8.81 6.64 18.80
CA SER A 312 10.00 6.32 19.61
C SER A 312 9.67 5.66 20.96
N PRO A 313 8.67 6.11 21.74
CA PRO A 313 8.30 5.44 22.99
C PRO A 313 7.83 3.99 22.81
N LEU A 314 7.15 3.69 21.70
CA LEU A 314 6.72 2.33 21.38
C LEU A 314 7.92 1.41 21.11
N ALA A 315 8.89 1.89 20.35
CA ALA A 315 10.13 1.16 20.08
C ALA A 315 10.94 0.90 21.36
N ALA A 316 11.03 1.90 22.25
CA ALA A 316 11.67 1.73 23.55
C ALA A 316 10.96 0.67 24.42
N THR A 317 9.63 0.66 24.40
CA THR A 317 8.83 -0.36 25.12
C THR A 317 9.03 -1.75 24.55
N ALA A 318 9.11 -1.89 23.21
CA ALA A 318 9.40 -3.16 22.54
C ALA A 318 10.79 -3.70 22.92
N ALA A 319 11.80 -2.84 22.95
CA ALA A 319 13.14 -3.22 23.37
C ALA A 319 13.16 -3.70 24.84
N ALA A 320 12.43 -3.02 25.74
CA ALA A 320 12.35 -3.40 27.15
C ALA A 320 11.73 -4.78 27.39
N VAL A 321 10.90 -5.29 26.47
CA VAL A 321 10.31 -6.64 26.54
C VAL A 321 11.05 -7.68 25.68
N GLY A 322 12.29 -7.37 25.28
CA GLY A 322 13.15 -8.30 24.54
C GLY A 322 12.90 -8.34 23.02
N LEU A 323 12.08 -7.44 22.48
CA LEU A 323 11.80 -7.33 21.04
C LEU A 323 12.67 -6.25 20.38
N ALA A 324 13.98 -6.28 20.62
CA ALA A 324 14.92 -5.26 20.15
C ALA A 324 15.00 -5.13 18.61
N PHE A 325 14.55 -6.13 17.86
CA PHE A 325 14.42 -6.06 16.40
C PHE A 325 13.29 -5.12 15.95
N PHE A 326 12.33 -4.80 16.83
CA PHE A 326 11.25 -3.86 16.55
C PHE A 326 11.67 -2.44 16.91
N ASP A 327 12.42 -1.82 16.00
CA ASP A 327 12.86 -0.43 16.14
C ASP A 327 11.82 0.59 15.65
N VAL A 328 12.12 1.87 15.83
CA VAL A 328 11.23 2.97 15.44
C VAL A 328 10.95 2.99 13.94
N ASN A 329 11.89 2.55 13.11
CA ASN A 329 11.72 2.56 11.66
C ASN A 329 10.76 1.47 11.22
N LEU A 330 10.88 0.29 11.83
CA LEU A 330 9.94 -0.79 11.63
C LEU A 330 8.54 -0.37 12.10
N ALA A 331 8.42 0.30 13.25
CA ALA A 331 7.16 0.88 13.70
C ALA A 331 6.56 1.88 12.70
N ILE A 332 7.38 2.77 12.11
CA ILE A 332 6.94 3.71 11.07
C ILE A 332 6.41 2.98 9.83
N ILE A 333 7.14 1.96 9.36
CA ILE A 333 6.75 1.18 8.18
C ILE A 333 5.40 0.50 8.40
N TYR A 334 5.25 -0.18 9.54
CA TYR A 334 3.99 -0.85 9.86
C TYR A 334 2.85 0.12 10.10
N PHE A 335 3.10 1.24 10.77
CA PHE A 335 2.09 2.27 10.93
C PHE A 335 1.62 2.81 9.56
N ASN A 336 2.55 3.15 8.67
CA ASN A 336 2.26 3.64 7.33
C ASN A 336 1.52 2.59 6.48
N LEU A 337 2.12 1.40 6.34
CA LEU A 337 1.70 0.41 5.36
C LEU A 337 0.64 -0.54 5.88
N CYS A 338 0.62 -0.86 7.17
CA CYS A 338 -0.25 -1.90 7.73
C CYS A 338 -1.41 -1.36 8.58
N VAL A 339 -1.35 -0.08 8.98
CA VAL A 339 -2.43 0.59 9.71
C VAL A 339 -3.07 1.67 8.86
N LEU A 340 -2.33 2.73 8.55
CA LEU A 340 -2.93 3.95 8.01
C LEU A 340 -3.29 3.83 6.52
N ALA A 341 -2.38 3.32 5.67
CA ALA A 341 -2.68 3.09 4.25
C ALA A 341 -3.88 2.15 4.05
N PRO A 342 -3.97 0.95 4.67
CA PRO A 342 -5.10 0.05 4.46
C PRO A 342 -6.39 0.64 5.00
N ALA A 343 -6.37 1.33 6.15
CA ALA A 343 -7.55 2.04 6.65
C ALA A 343 -8.02 3.11 5.66
N LEU A 344 -7.10 3.90 5.10
CA LEU A 344 -7.42 4.91 4.09
C LEU A 344 -7.94 4.29 2.80
N ILE A 345 -7.29 3.25 2.29
CA ILE A 345 -7.72 2.56 1.06
C ILE A 345 -9.10 1.95 1.27
N ALA A 346 -9.32 1.18 2.34
CA ALA A 346 -10.62 0.58 2.64
C ALA A 346 -11.69 1.67 2.83
N HIS A 347 -11.38 2.75 3.55
CA HIS A 347 -12.33 3.84 3.75
C HIS A 347 -12.73 4.54 2.44
N ASN A 348 -11.76 4.75 1.54
CA ASN A 348 -12.03 5.34 0.23
C ASN A 348 -12.73 4.37 -0.74
N ALA A 349 -12.25 3.13 -0.83
CA ALA A 349 -12.65 2.17 -1.85
C ALA A 349 -13.90 1.36 -1.44
N PHE A 350 -13.97 0.90 -0.19
CA PHE A 350 -15.09 0.08 0.31
C PHE A 350 -16.19 0.95 0.92
N TRP A 351 -15.81 1.86 1.81
CA TRP A 351 -16.78 2.68 2.57
C TRP A 351 -17.23 3.94 1.83
N LEU A 352 -16.66 4.22 0.65
CA LEU A 352 -17.00 5.40 -0.15
C LEU A 352 -16.95 6.70 0.66
N ARG A 353 -15.93 6.82 1.52
CA ARG A 353 -15.68 7.89 2.48
C ARG A 353 -16.74 8.08 3.56
N THR A 354 -17.65 7.13 3.79
CA THR A 354 -18.71 7.26 4.81
C THR A 354 -18.15 7.59 6.20
N PRO A 355 -18.73 8.55 6.95
CA PRO A 355 -19.94 9.35 6.64
C PRO A 355 -19.66 10.63 5.82
N LEU A 356 -18.40 10.91 5.52
CA LEU A 356 -17.96 12.10 4.78
C LEU A 356 -18.42 12.07 3.30
N THR A 357 -18.18 13.17 2.60
CA THR A 357 -18.56 13.35 1.20
C THR A 357 -17.89 12.33 0.28
N LEU A 358 -18.61 11.90 -0.77
CA LEU A 358 -18.14 10.89 -1.71
C LEU A 358 -16.73 11.20 -2.26
N PRO A 359 -15.88 10.17 -2.45
CA PRO A 359 -14.57 10.33 -3.07
C PRO A 359 -14.70 10.82 -4.51
N ALA A 360 -13.78 11.68 -4.94
CA ALA A 360 -13.48 11.80 -6.36
C ALA A 360 -12.90 10.46 -6.86
N PRO A 361 -13.13 10.06 -8.13
CA PRO A 361 -12.57 8.82 -8.65
C PRO A 361 -11.03 8.77 -8.49
N PRO A 362 -10.45 7.59 -8.19
CA PRO A 362 -8.99 7.45 -8.06
C PRO A 362 -8.28 7.91 -9.33
N GLY A 363 -7.35 8.88 -9.20
CA GLY A 363 -6.52 9.35 -10.31
C GLY A 363 -7.22 10.28 -11.31
N THR A 364 -8.50 10.61 -11.15
CA THR A 364 -9.11 11.67 -11.97
C THR A 364 -8.85 13.02 -11.33
N PRO A 365 -8.05 13.93 -11.94
CA PRO A 365 -8.24 15.35 -11.64
C PRO A 365 -9.74 15.68 -11.85
N PRO A 366 -10.30 16.65 -11.11
CA PRO A 366 -11.66 17.11 -11.38
C PRO A 366 -11.84 17.31 -12.89
N PRO A 367 -12.96 16.86 -13.49
CA PRO A 367 -13.28 17.28 -14.86
C PRO A 367 -13.17 18.80 -14.87
N ASP A 368 -12.34 19.35 -15.76
CA ASP A 368 -11.99 20.77 -15.83
C ASP A 368 -13.15 21.65 -15.33
N GLN A 369 -13.11 22.12 -14.07
CA GLN A 369 -14.02 23.16 -13.57
C GLN A 369 -13.53 24.53 -14.04
N GLY A 370 -13.07 24.59 -15.29
CA GLY A 370 -12.33 25.68 -15.86
C GLY A 370 -12.20 25.53 -17.36
N ARG A 371 -13.35 25.45 -18.05
CA ARG A 371 -13.63 26.18 -19.29
C ARG A 371 -15.12 26.15 -19.59
#